data_AF-A0A9W9QHF4-F1
#
_entry.id   AF-A0A9W9QHF4-F1
#
_cell.length_a   1.000
_cell.length_b   1.000
_cell.length_c   1.000
_cell.angle_alpha   90.00
_cell.angle_beta   90.00
_cell.angle_gamma   90.00
#
_symmetry.space_group_name_H-M   'P 1'
#
loop_
_entity.id
_entity.type
_entity.pdbx_description
1 polymer ?
#
loop_
_entity_poly.entity_id
_entity_poly.type
_entity_poly.pdbx_seq_one_letter_code
_entity_poly.pdbx_strand_id
1 'polypeptide(L)'
;LSSCFLPCLAYGKTQSRVNDPSLQNFSYVNGSCAIWTFLSLGASQWIMQTITRGEMRQQHGIEGSCCGDCCVSFWCGCCALVQEEKEMELRTRPSLVGYQKTNGMSMP
;
A
#
# COMPACT_ATOMS: atom_id res chain seq x y z
N LEU A 1 11.17 0.75 0.59
CA LEU A 1 12.28 0.17 1.38
C LEU A 1 11.91 0.14 2.87
N SER A 2 11.41 1.24 3.44
CA SER A 2 10.93 1.26 4.83
C SER A 2 9.83 0.23 5.15
N SER A 3 8.98 -0.11 4.18
CA SER A 3 7.88 -1.08 4.31
C SER A 3 8.32 -2.52 4.59
N CYS A 4 9.57 -2.91 4.26
CA CYS A 4 10.08 -4.24 4.57
C CYS A 4 10.62 -4.36 6.00
N PHE A 5 11.22 -3.28 6.53
CA PHE A 5 11.87 -3.28 7.85
C PHE A 5 10.96 -2.74 8.96
N LEU A 6 10.01 -1.87 8.60
CA LEU A 6 9.09 -1.19 9.51
C LEU A 6 7.67 -1.20 8.89
N PRO A 7 7.04 -2.38 8.74
CA PRO A 7 5.77 -2.51 8.04
C PRO A 7 4.61 -1.77 8.73
N CYS A 8 4.63 -1.60 10.06
CA CYS A 8 3.61 -0.80 10.75
C CYS A 8 3.67 0.68 10.34
N LEU A 9 4.87 1.24 10.15
CA LEU A 9 5.03 2.67 9.86
C LEU A 9 4.61 2.96 8.43
N ALA A 10 4.92 2.03 7.52
CA ALA A 10 4.46 2.04 6.15
C ALA A 10 2.93 1.99 6.07
N TYR A 11 2.32 1.02 6.77
CA TYR A 11 0.86 0.92 6.83
C TYR A 11 0.21 2.14 7.47
N GLY A 12 0.74 2.61 8.60
CA GLY A 12 0.26 3.81 9.29
C GLY A 12 0.33 5.06 8.43
N LYS A 13 1.42 5.23 7.67
CA LYS A 13 1.59 6.30 6.69
C LYS A 13 0.58 6.23 5.56
N THR A 14 0.34 5.03 5.04
CA THR A 14 -0.63 4.78 3.97
C THR A 14 -2.04 5.12 4.42
N GLN A 15 -2.44 4.65 5.60
CA GLN A 15 -3.77 4.95 6.15
C GLN A 15 -3.94 6.44 6.49
N SER A 16 -2.88 7.12 6.94
CA SER A 16 -2.92 8.58 7.09
C SER A 16 -3.06 9.30 5.75
N ARG A 17 -2.44 8.81 4.66
CA ARG A 17 -2.60 9.34 3.29
C ARG A 17 -4.04 9.17 2.77
N VAL A 18 -4.71 8.05 3.10
CA VAL A 18 -6.12 7.82 2.75
C VAL A 18 -7.01 8.87 3.42
N ASN A 19 -6.82 9.10 4.71
CA ASN A 19 -7.68 9.99 5.50
C ASN A 19 -7.36 11.47 5.27
N ASP A 20 -6.08 11.84 5.17
CA ASP A 20 -5.63 13.20 4.91
C ASP A 20 -4.51 13.19 3.87
N PRO A 21 -4.80 13.55 2.60
CA PRO A 21 -3.82 13.49 1.52
C PRO A 21 -2.65 14.47 1.73
N SER A 22 -2.84 15.54 2.52
CA SER A 22 -1.86 16.60 2.71
C SER A 22 -0.74 16.26 3.71
N LEU A 23 -0.92 15.24 4.55
CA LEU A 23 -0.01 14.82 5.62
C LEU A 23 0.47 15.94 6.56
N GLN A 24 -0.26 17.05 6.70
CA GLN A 24 0.19 18.21 7.46
C GLN A 24 0.44 17.91 8.95
N ASN A 25 -0.34 17.00 9.55
CA ASN A 25 -0.20 16.57 10.95
C ASN A 25 0.21 15.08 11.08
N PHE A 26 1.06 14.60 10.18
CA PHE A 26 1.44 13.20 10.14
C PHE A 26 2.47 12.81 11.22
N SER A 27 2.10 11.86 12.07
CA SER A 27 3.03 11.14 12.95
C SER A 27 3.27 9.73 12.42
N TYR A 28 4.55 9.31 12.39
CA TYR A 28 4.94 7.96 11.98
C TYR A 28 4.36 6.88 12.90
N VAL A 29 4.26 7.16 14.20
CA VAL A 29 3.61 6.28 15.17
C VAL A 29 2.21 6.83 15.41
N ASN A 30 1.24 6.31 14.65
CA ASN A 30 -0.18 6.65 14.75
C ASN A 30 -1.01 5.44 15.20
N GLY A 31 -2.30 5.67 15.48
CA GLY A 31 -3.22 4.59 15.88
C GLY A 31 -3.24 3.42 14.89
N SER A 32 -3.09 3.70 13.60
CA SER A 32 -3.02 2.68 12.55
C SER A 32 -1.75 1.81 12.62
N CYS A 33 -0.56 2.38 12.89
CA CYS A 33 0.65 1.58 13.15
C CYS A 33 0.48 0.75 14.44
N ALA A 34 -0.11 1.32 15.50
CA ALA A 34 -0.32 0.58 16.76
C ALA A 34 -1.26 -0.62 16.58
N ILE A 35 -2.40 -0.42 15.89
CA ILE A 35 -3.35 -1.49 15.55
C ILE A 35 -2.70 -2.55 14.68
N TRP A 36 -1.97 -2.14 13.64
CA TRP A 36 -1.28 -3.08 12.75
C TRP A 36 -0.23 -3.90 13.51
N THR A 37 0.54 -3.27 14.42
CA THR A 37 1.52 -3.94 15.26
C THR A 37 0.85 -4.95 16.19
N PHE A 38 -0.25 -4.58 16.85
CA PHE A 38 -1.02 -5.49 17.70
C PHE A 38 -1.58 -6.70 16.93
N LEU A 39 -2.15 -6.47 15.74
CA LEU A 39 -2.66 -7.54 14.88
C LEU A 39 -1.52 -8.44 14.35
N SER A 40 -0.34 -7.86 14.14
CA SER A 40 0.85 -8.63 13.77
C SER A 40 1.30 -9.55 14.89
N LEU A 41 1.24 -9.10 16.15
CA LEU A 41 1.55 -9.95 17.31
C LEU A 41 0.57 -11.13 17.44
N GLY A 42 -0.69 -10.91 17.06
CA GLY A 42 -1.73 -11.95 17.00
C GLY A 42 -1.76 -12.78 15.71
N ALA A 43 -0.78 -12.64 14.82
CA ALA A 43 -0.74 -13.28 13.49
C ALA A 43 -1.99 -13.06 12.61
N SER A 44 -2.81 -12.04 12.90
CA SER A 44 -4.04 -11.70 12.19
C SER A 44 -3.89 -10.49 11.26
N GLN A 45 -2.68 -9.93 11.17
CA GLN A 45 -2.37 -8.78 10.28
C GLN A 45 -2.76 -9.00 8.82
N TRP A 46 -2.75 -10.25 8.34
CA TRP A 46 -3.07 -10.60 6.95
C TRP A 46 -4.54 -10.32 6.62
N ILE A 47 -5.44 -10.36 7.61
CA ILE A 47 -6.88 -10.09 7.41
C ILE A 47 -7.07 -8.64 6.97
N MET A 48 -6.46 -7.70 7.70
CA MET A 48 -6.51 -6.28 7.35
C MET A 48 -5.89 -6.03 5.97
N GLN A 49 -4.72 -6.60 5.69
CA GLN A 49 -4.07 -6.46 4.37
C GLN A 49 -4.93 -7.03 3.23
N THR A 50 -5.60 -8.16 3.45
CA THR A 50 -6.48 -8.78 2.45
C THR A 50 -7.71 -7.92 2.18
N ILE A 51 -8.30 -7.33 3.22
CA ILE A 51 -9.44 -6.41 3.09
C ILE A 51 -9.03 -5.16 2.33
N THR A 52 -7.95 -4.48 2.72
CA THR A 52 -7.52 -3.22 2.09
C THR A 52 -7.10 -3.43 0.62
N ARG A 53 -6.42 -4.55 0.30
CA ARG A 53 -6.18 -4.95 -1.10
C ARG A 53 -7.46 -5.24 -1.87
N GLY A 54 -8.43 -5.90 -1.24
CA GLY A 54 -9.74 -6.17 -1.84
C GLY A 54 -10.49 -4.88 -2.17
N GLU A 55 -10.52 -3.93 -1.24
CA GLU A 55 -11.11 -2.60 -1.44
C GLU A 55 -10.40 -1.83 -2.57
N MET A 56 -9.07 -1.85 -2.61
CA MET A 56 -8.29 -1.27 -3.71
C MET A 56 -8.66 -1.89 -5.05
N ARG A 57 -8.72 -3.23 -5.15
CA ARG A 57 -9.13 -3.93 -6.38
C ARG A 57 -10.53 -3.53 -6.82
N GLN A 58 -11.47 -3.46 -5.88
CA GLN A 58 -12.85 -3.09 -6.17
C GLN A 58 -12.96 -1.63 -6.63
N GLN A 59 -12.24 -0.71 -5.99
CA GLN A 59 -12.23 0.69 -6.40
C GLN A 59 -11.55 0.91 -7.76
N HIS A 60 -10.61 0.04 -8.14
CA HIS A 60 -9.75 0.24 -9.31
C HIS A 60 -10.13 -0.68 -10.49
N GLY A 61 -11.11 -1.57 -10.31
CA GLY A 61 -11.53 -2.54 -11.33
C GLY A 61 -10.46 -3.57 -11.68
N ILE A 62 -9.57 -3.90 -10.73
CA ILE A 62 -8.46 -4.84 -10.94
C ILE A 62 -8.94 -6.27 -10.66
N GLU A 63 -8.74 -7.17 -11.63
CA GLU A 63 -9.10 -8.58 -11.50
C GLU A 63 -8.20 -9.27 -10.46
N GLY A 64 -8.82 -9.98 -9.50
CA GLY A 64 -8.09 -10.69 -8.47
C GLY A 64 -9.00 -11.45 -7.51
N SER A 65 -8.43 -12.41 -6.78
CA SER A 65 -9.15 -13.23 -5.79
C SER A 65 -8.68 -12.97 -4.37
N CYS A 66 -9.61 -13.08 -3.42
CA CYS A 66 -9.34 -12.99 -1.97
C CYS A 66 -8.32 -14.06 -1.52
N CYS A 67 -8.38 -15.26 -2.11
CA CYS A 67 -7.41 -16.33 -1.82
C CYS A 67 -6.00 -15.96 -2.32
N GLY A 68 -5.89 -15.33 -3.50
CA GLY A 68 -4.63 -14.81 -4.01
C GLY A 68 -4.05 -13.69 -3.14
N ASP A 69 -4.90 -12.82 -2.59
CA ASP A 69 -4.47 -11.78 -1.64
C ASP A 69 -4.03 -12.34 -0.29
N CYS A 70 -4.69 -13.39 0.19
CA CYS A 70 -4.26 -14.09 1.39
C CYS A 70 -2.87 -14.73 1.19
N CYS A 71 -2.67 -15.45 0.07
CA CYS A 71 -1.38 -16.05 -0.27
C CYS A 71 -0.26 -15.00 -0.43
N VAL A 72 -0.54 -13.87 -1.10
CA VAL A 72 0.45 -12.81 -1.29
C VAL A 72 0.75 -12.10 0.03
N SER A 73 -0.24 -11.87 0.89
CA SER A 73 -0.04 -11.27 2.21
C SER A 73 0.76 -12.20 3.13
N PHE A 74 0.58 -13.51 3.00
CA PHE A 74 1.27 -14.52 3.81
C PHE A 74 2.73 -14.78 3.33
N TRP A 75 2.95 -14.89 2.01
CA TRP A 75 4.25 -15.25 1.44
C TRP A 75 5.11 -14.03 1.04
N CYS A 76 4.49 -12.89 0.74
CA CYS A 76 5.16 -11.68 0.24
C CYS A 76 4.51 -10.43 0.85
N GLY A 77 4.18 -10.43 2.15
CA GLY A 77 3.47 -9.32 2.80
C GLY A 77 4.20 -7.97 2.66
N CYS A 78 5.54 -7.97 2.68
CA CYS A 78 6.33 -6.77 2.42
C CYS A 78 6.15 -6.23 0.99
N CYS A 79 6.04 -7.12 0.00
CA CYS A 79 5.82 -6.78 -1.41
C CYS A 79 4.42 -6.19 -1.59
N ALA A 80 3.42 -6.80 -0.93
CA ALA A 80 2.04 -6.33 -0.93
C ALA A 80 1.95 -4.92 -0.35
N LEU A 81 2.57 -4.68 0.82
CA LEU A 81 2.61 -3.37 1.46
C LEU A 81 3.33 -2.31 0.62
N VAL A 82 4.46 -2.66 -0.01
CA VAL A 82 5.18 -1.72 -0.91
C VAL A 82 4.31 -1.36 -2.11
N GLN A 83 3.62 -2.33 -2.70
CA GLN A 83 2.74 -2.08 -3.84
C GLN A 83 1.61 -1.14 -3.44
N GLU A 84 0.97 -1.40 -2.31
CA GLU A 84 -0.12 -0.59 -1.78
C GLU A 84 0.32 0.84 -1.45
N GLU A 85 1.49 1.00 -0.82
CA GLU A 85 2.11 2.32 -0.59
C GLU A 85 2.33 3.09 -1.88
N LYS A 86 2.85 2.44 -2.93
CA LYS A 86 3.13 3.09 -4.21
C LYS A 86 1.87 3.48 -4.95
N GLU A 87 0.85 2.62 -4.95
CA GLU A 87 -0.43 2.92 -5.59
C GLU A 87 -1.14 4.09 -4.89
N MET A 88 -1.07 4.13 -3.55
CA MET A 88 -1.56 5.25 -2.76
C MET A 88 -0.76 6.53 -2.99
N GLU A 89 0.57 6.46 -3.01
CA GLU A 89 1.43 7.62 -3.30
C GLU A 89 1.18 8.20 -4.69
N LEU A 90 1.01 7.35 -5.71
CA LEU A 90 0.71 7.76 -7.08
C LEU A 90 -0.60 8.54 -7.19
N ARG A 91 -1.58 8.23 -6.33
CA ARG A 91 -2.92 8.83 -6.35
C ARG A 91 -3.04 10.06 -5.46
N THR A 92 -2.31 10.08 -4.36
CA THR A 92 -2.33 11.19 -3.40
C THR A 92 -1.35 12.31 -3.77
N ARG A 93 -0.26 12.02 -4.50
CA ARG A 93 0.59 13.09 -5.04
C ARG A 93 -0.14 13.83 -6.16
N PRO A 94 -0.17 15.18 -6.15
CA PRO A 94 -0.54 15.93 -7.36
C PRO A 94 0.45 15.53 -8.46
N SER A 95 -0.07 15.06 -9.59
CA SER A 95 0.63 14.47 -10.72
C SER A 95 1.92 15.21 -11.11
N LEU A 96 3.06 14.81 -10.55
CA LEU A 96 4.34 15.10 -11.18
C LEU A 96 4.67 13.92 -12.09
N VAL A 97 4.30 14.12 -13.36
CA VAL A 97 4.73 13.35 -14.53
C VAL A 97 4.10 11.97 -14.63
N GLY A 98 2.98 11.90 -15.37
CA GLY A 98 2.52 10.65 -15.96
C GLY A 98 3.64 10.03 -16.79
N TYR A 99 3.71 8.70 -16.80
CA TYR A 99 4.57 7.97 -17.72
C TYR A 99 4.26 8.42 -19.16
N GLN A 100 5.15 9.23 -19.73
CA GLN A 100 5.08 9.62 -21.12
C GLN A 100 5.82 8.55 -21.92
N LYS A 101 5.07 7.68 -22.62
CA LYS A 101 5.63 6.73 -23.58
C LYS A 101 6.49 7.52 -24.56
N THR A 102 7.80 7.31 -24.56
CA THR A 102 8.71 7.92 -25.53
C THR A 102 8.34 7.41 -26.92
N ASN A 103 7.78 8.28 -27.75
CA ASN A 103 7.44 7.98 -29.13
C ASN A 103 8.74 7.94 -29.95
N GLY A 104 9.14 6.75 -30.40
CA GLY A 104 10.12 6.55 -31.46
C GLY A 104 11.58 6.70 -31.05
N MET A 105 12.21 5.59 -30.66
CA MET A 105 13.64 5.41 -30.91
C MET A 105 13.78 4.19 -31.82
N SER A 106 13.87 4.45 -33.12
CA SER A 106 14.35 3.48 -34.10
C SER A 106 15.80 3.13 -33.74
N MET A 107 16.05 1.87 -33.38
CA MET A 107 17.41 1.37 -33.25
C MET A 107 18.09 1.34 -34.63
N PRO A 108 19.35 1.78 -34.74
CA PRO A 108 20.18 1.54 -35.92
C PRO A 108 20.55 0.06 -36.05
#